data_AF-A0AA91PZV4-F1
#
_entry.id   AF-A0AA91PZV4-F1
#
_cell.length_a   1.000
_cell.length_b   1.000
_cell.length_c   1.000
_cell.angle_alpha   90.00
_cell.angle_beta   90.00
_cell.angle_gamma   90.00
#
_symmetry.space_group_name_H-M   'P 1'
#
loop_
_entity.id
_entity.type
_entity.pdbx_description
1 polymer ?
#
loop_
_entity_poly.entity_id
_entity_poly.type
_entity_poly.pdbx_seq_one_letter_code
_entity_poly.pdbx_strand_id
1 'polypeptide(L)'
;MPSTAGLIFSTFLGVVTRRVQVQLVGKQYPRSWDRVTGYILSVGVFVGGYAVVDHFVERNRELLNRRLHQLRDQREQAAVFHEFDLDADHRITAPKRSSKFYDLLDKYGSAYK
;
A
#
# COMPACT_ATOMS: atom_id res chain seq x y z
N MET A 1 -7.55 -7.66 -11.42
CA MET A 1 -8.37 -7.82 -12.65
C MET A 1 -8.72 -6.44 -13.15
N PRO A 2 -8.66 -6.18 -14.47
CA PRO A 2 -8.97 -4.88 -15.02
C PRO A 2 -10.41 -4.51 -14.68
N SER A 3 -10.59 -3.39 -13.99
CA SER A 3 -11.90 -2.90 -13.60
C SER A 3 -12.61 -2.28 -14.80
N THR A 4 -13.89 -2.57 -14.97
CA THR A 4 -14.74 -1.95 -15.99
C THR A 4 -14.71 -0.42 -15.90
N ALA A 5 -14.68 0.13 -14.68
CA ALA A 5 -14.55 1.57 -14.46
C ALA A 5 -13.17 2.09 -14.93
N GLY A 6 -12.09 1.33 -14.71
CA GLY A 6 -10.75 1.67 -15.18
C GLY A 6 -10.65 1.67 -16.71
N LEU A 7 -11.30 0.72 -17.37
CA LEU A 7 -11.37 0.66 -18.83
C LEU A 7 -12.18 1.81 -19.42
N ILE A 8 -13.34 2.13 -18.85
CA ILE A 8 -14.18 3.27 -19.28
C ILE A 8 -13.44 4.60 -19.08
N PHE A 9 -12.80 4.77 -17.93
CA PHE A 9 -12.07 6.00 -17.63
C PHE A 9 -10.84 6.17 -18.53
N SER A 10 -10.09 5.11 -18.81
CA SER A 10 -8.93 5.17 -19.72
C SER A 10 -9.33 5.43 -21.18
N THR A 11 -10.42 4.85 -21.67
CA THR A 11 -10.99 5.20 -22.99
C THR A 11 -11.42 6.66 -23.03
N PHE A 12 -12.15 7.13 -22.02
CA PHE A 12 -12.57 8.52 -21.92
C PHE A 12 -11.37 9.48 -21.91
N LEU A 13 -10.34 9.17 -21.12
CA LEU A 13 -9.12 9.98 -21.07
C LEU A 13 -8.43 10.02 -22.43
N GLY A 14 -8.33 8.90 -23.14
CA GLY A 14 -7.75 8.87 -24.49
C GLY A 14 -8.49 9.79 -25.47
N VAL A 15 -9.83 9.76 -25.44
CA VAL A 15 -10.64 10.64 -26.30
C VAL A 15 -10.45 12.12 -25.93
N VAL A 16 -10.51 12.46 -24.65
CA VAL A 16 -10.35 13.85 -24.18
C VAL A 16 -8.95 14.37 -24.48
N THR A 17 -7.92 13.58 -24.19
CA THR A 17 -6.52 13.98 -24.42
C THR A 17 -6.27 14.25 -25.90
N ARG A 18 -6.79 13.39 -26.79
CA ARG A 18 -6.70 13.63 -28.23
C ARG A 18 -7.45 14.88 -28.66
N ARG A 19 -8.63 15.14 -28.10
CA ARG A 19 -9.40 16.36 -28.39
C ARG A 19 -8.62 17.62 -28.00
N VAL A 20 -8.03 17.64 -26.80
CA VAL A 20 -7.19 18.74 -26.33
C VAL A 20 -5.96 18.92 -27.22
N GLN A 21 -5.28 17.83 -27.58
CA GLN A 21 -4.13 17.88 -28.49
C GLN A 21 -4.49 18.49 -29.85
N VAL A 22 -5.62 18.10 -30.43
CA VAL A 22 -6.07 18.64 -31.72
C VAL A 22 -6.41 20.13 -31.62
N GLN A 23 -7.04 20.56 -30.52
CA GLN A 23 -7.33 21.98 -30.27
C GLN A 23 -6.05 22.80 -30.11
N LEU A 24 -5.05 22.29 -29.38
CA LEU A 24 -3.76 22.97 -29.18
C LEU A 24 -2.96 23.10 -30.48
N VAL A 25 -2.93 22.06 -31.32
CA VAL A 25 -2.20 22.07 -32.59
C VAL A 25 -2.94 22.86 -33.68
N GLY A 26 -4.23 23.14 -33.50
CA GLY A 26 -5.06 23.79 -34.52
C GLY A 26 -5.24 22.95 -35.79
N LYS A 27 -5.02 21.64 -35.71
CA LYS A 27 -5.02 20.76 -36.89
C LYS A 27 -6.43 20.62 -37.45
N GLN A 28 -6.62 21.10 -38.68
CA GLN A 28 -7.85 20.87 -39.44
C GLN A 28 -7.79 19.53 -40.18
N TYR A 29 -8.88 18.77 -40.12
CA TYR A 29 -8.99 17.49 -40.82
C TYR A 29 -9.93 17.67 -42.01
N PRO A 30 -9.44 17.50 -43.26
CA PRO A 30 -10.25 17.68 -44.45
C PRO A 30 -11.31 16.59 -44.63
N ARG A 31 -11.06 15.37 -44.11
CA ARG A 31 -12.04 14.29 -44.05
C ARG A 31 -12.27 13.81 -42.63
N SER A 32 -13.52 13.47 -42.33
CA SER A 32 -13.96 12.97 -41.02
C SER A 32 -13.37 11.61 -40.63
N TRP A 33 -12.76 10.89 -41.57
CA TRP A 33 -12.08 9.61 -41.33
C TRP A 33 -10.62 9.78 -40.86
N ASP A 34 -9.94 10.85 -41.30
CA ASP A 34 -8.54 11.09 -40.97
C ASP A 34 -8.33 11.39 -39.47
N ARG A 35 -9.38 11.82 -38.77
CA ARG A 35 -9.36 12.04 -37.31
C ARG A 35 -9.43 10.73 -36.52
N VAL A 36 -10.09 9.69 -37.06
CA VAL A 36 -10.46 8.47 -36.32
C VAL A 36 -9.22 7.68 -35.89
N THR A 37 -8.23 7.55 -36.78
CA THR A 37 -6.97 6.84 -36.49
C THR A 37 -6.25 7.42 -35.28
N GLY A 38 -6.20 8.75 -35.17
CA GLY A 38 -5.58 9.44 -34.03
C GLY A 38 -6.31 9.20 -32.70
N TYR A 39 -7.64 9.11 -32.71
CA TYR A 39 -8.42 8.76 -31.52
C TYR A 39 -8.22 7.30 -31.12
N ILE A 40 -8.21 6.36 -32.07
CA ILE A 40 -7.96 4.94 -31.80
C ILE A 40 -6.58 4.74 -31.18
N LEU A 41 -5.54 5.37 -31.75
CA LEU A 41 -4.18 5.28 -31.23
C LEU A 41 -4.09 5.86 -29.81
N SER A 42 -4.71 7.01 -29.56
CA SER A 42 -4.71 7.62 -28.24
C SER A 42 -5.41 6.74 -27.22
N VAL A 43 -6.60 6.23 -27.53
CA VAL A 43 -7.33 5.28 -26.69
C VAL A 43 -6.49 4.03 -26.41
N GLY A 44 -5.85 3.46 -27.43
CA GLY A 44 -4.99 2.30 -27.29
C GLY A 44 -3.84 2.53 -26.30
N VAL A 45 -3.19 3.69 -26.35
CA VAL A 45 -2.11 4.06 -25.41
C VAL A 45 -2.64 4.14 -23.98
N PHE A 46 -3.79 4.79 -23.75
CA PHE A 46 -4.34 4.93 -22.40
C PHE A 46 -4.85 3.61 -21.82
N VAL A 47 -5.53 2.80 -22.62
CA VAL A 47 -6.02 1.47 -22.20
C VAL A 47 -4.84 0.52 -21.95
N GLY A 48 -3.85 0.50 -22.85
CA GLY A 48 -2.65 -0.30 -22.67
C GLY A 48 -1.83 0.13 -21.45
N GLY A 49 -1.65 1.44 -21.25
CA GLY A 49 -1.01 1.99 -20.06
C GLY A 49 -1.75 1.64 -18.78
N TYR A 50 -3.08 1.73 -18.79
CA TYR A 50 -3.91 1.28 -17.67
C TYR A 50 -3.69 -0.20 -17.36
N ALA A 51 -3.70 -1.08 -18.36
CA ALA A 51 -3.50 -2.51 -18.16
C ALA A 51 -2.13 -2.84 -17.53
N VAL A 52 -1.07 -2.14 -17.95
CA VAL A 52 0.27 -2.30 -17.36
C VAL A 52 0.29 -1.85 -15.91
N VAL A 53 -0.27 -0.67 -15.61
CA VAL A 53 -0.33 -0.14 -14.24
C VAL A 53 -1.17 -1.04 -13.33
N ASP A 54 -2.32 -1.51 -13.82
CA ASP A 54 -3.22 -2.43 -13.10
C ASP A 54 -2.49 -3.72 -12.71
N HIS A 55 -1.72 -4.30 -13.64
CA HIS A 55 -0.90 -5.48 -13.38
C HIS A 55 0.10 -5.28 -12.22
N PHE A 56 0.82 -4.14 -12.21
CA PHE A 56 1.78 -3.85 -11.14
C PHE A 56 1.08 -3.56 -9.80
N VAL A 57 -0.06 -2.88 -9.82
CA VAL A 57 -0.85 -2.60 -8.62
C VAL A 57 -1.36 -3.89 -7.99
N GLU A 58 -1.89 -4.81 -8.80
CA GLU A 58 -2.36 -6.12 -8.34
C GLU A 58 -1.22 -6.90 -7.67
N ARG A 59 -0.07 -6.99 -8.33
CA ARG A 59 1.12 -7.67 -7.80
C ARG A 59 1.58 -7.07 -6.47
N ASN A 60 1.57 -5.74 -6.35
CA ASN A 60 1.93 -5.07 -5.11
C ASN A 60 0.91 -5.32 -3.99
N ARG A 61 -0.39 -5.34 -4.31
CA ARG A 61 -1.44 -5.70 -3.35
C ARG A 61 -1.29 -7.12 -2.85
N GLU A 62 -0.99 -8.07 -3.73
CA GLU A 62 -0.72 -9.46 -3.34
C GLU A 62 0.46 -9.56 -2.38
N LEU A 63 1.58 -8.89 -2.69
CA LEU A 63 2.75 -8.86 -1.81
C LEU A 63 2.44 -8.24 -0.45
N LEU A 64 1.68 -7.15 -0.43
CA LEU A 64 1.31 -6.47 0.80
C LEU A 64 0.38 -7.34 1.66
N ASN A 65 -0.60 -8.02 1.04
CA ASN A 65 -1.49 -8.95 1.73
C ASN A 65 -0.73 -10.14 2.33
N ARG A 66 0.27 -10.69 1.62
CA ARG A 66 1.12 -11.76 2.15
C ARG A 66 1.90 -11.31 3.39
N ARG A 67 2.50 -10.12 3.35
CA ARG A 67 3.23 -9.56 4.51
C ARG A 67 2.29 -9.27 5.68
N LEU A 68 1.09 -8.78 5.38
CA LEU A 68 0.09 -8.50 6.39
C LEU A 68 -0.41 -9.78 7.07
N HIS A 69 -0.57 -10.86 6.32
CA HIS A 69 -0.87 -12.19 6.87
C HIS A 69 0.24 -12.67 7.80
N GLN A 70 1.50 -12.62 7.36
CA GLN A 70 2.65 -13.01 8.19
C GLN A 70 2.73 -12.20 9.50
N LEU A 71 2.46 -10.90 9.45
CA LEU A 71 2.43 -10.05 10.65
C LEU A 71 1.29 -10.41 11.60
N ARG A 72 0.14 -10.87 11.08
CA ARG A 72 -0.96 -11.37 11.91
C ARG A 72 -0.58 -12.68 12.58
N ASP A 73 0.00 -13.63 11.84
CA ASP A 73 0.48 -14.90 12.39
C ASP A 73 1.53 -14.68 13.48
N GLN A 74 2.47 -13.74 13.26
CA GLN A 74 3.48 -13.38 14.26
C GLN A 74 2.86 -12.73 15.51
N ARG A 75 1.82 -11.90 15.35
CA ARG A 75 1.09 -11.33 16.50
C ARG A 75 0.35 -12.39 17.30
N GLU A 76 -0.29 -13.35 16.63
CA GLU A 76 -0.96 -14.46 17.30
C GLU A 76 0.05 -15.33 18.07
N GLN A 77 1.19 -15.66 17.46
CA GLN A 77 2.28 -16.34 18.16
C GLN A 77 2.81 -15.54 19.35
N ALA A 78 3.05 -14.24 19.17
CA ALA A 78 3.49 -13.37 20.25
C ALA A 78 2.46 -13.31 21.40
N ALA A 79 1.17 -13.28 21.10
CA ALA A 79 0.11 -13.34 22.12
C ALA A 79 0.14 -14.66 22.90
N VAL A 80 0.33 -15.80 22.22
CA VAL A 80 0.50 -17.12 22.85
C VAL A 80 1.72 -17.16 23.78
N PHE A 81 2.84 -16.55 23.38
CA PHE A 81 4.02 -16.46 24.25
C PHE A 81 3.82 -15.48 25.40
N HIS A 82 3.01 -14.43 25.23
CA HIS A 82 2.73 -13.45 26.27
C HIS A 82 1.81 -14.00 27.37
N GLU A 83 0.95 -14.97 27.06
CA GLU A 83 0.21 -15.75 28.07
C GLU A 83 1.14 -16.68 28.87
N PHE A 84 2.17 -17.26 28.23
CA PHE A 84 3.19 -18.06 28.91
C PHE A 84 4.06 -17.27 29.90
N ASP A 85 4.30 -15.98 29.65
CA ASP A 85 5.10 -15.11 30.53
C ASP A 85 4.30 -14.58 31.74
N LEU A 86 2.96 -14.75 31.74
CA LEU A 86 2.10 -14.42 32.89
C LEU A 86 1.93 -15.60 33.87
N ASP A 87 1.98 -16.84 33.38
CA ASP A 87 1.88 -18.05 34.23
C ASP A 87 3.25 -18.63 34.65
N ALA A 88 4.36 -18.18 34.05
CA ALA A 88 5.70 -18.64 34.40
C ALA A 88 6.56 -17.53 35.03
N ASP A 89 6.08 -16.91 36.11
CA ASP A 89 6.96 -16.19 37.04
C ASP A 89 7.77 -17.20 37.88
N HIS A 90 8.64 -17.96 37.19
CA HIS A 90 9.62 -18.89 37.77
C HIS A 90 11.04 -18.44 37.44
N ARG A 91 11.26 -17.12 37.41
CA ARG A 91 12.61 -16.56 37.41
C ARG A 91 13.24 -16.79 38.78
N ILE A 92 14.05 -17.85 38.88
CA ILE A 92 14.96 -18.17 40.00
C ILE A 92 15.88 -16.99 40.39
N THR A 93 15.93 -15.93 39.58
CA THR A 93 16.71 -14.70 39.78
C THR A 93 15.94 -13.55 40.44
N ALA A 94 14.63 -13.65 40.65
CA ALA A 94 13.83 -12.61 41.31
C ALA A 94 14.32 -12.22 42.73
N PRO A 95 14.74 -13.15 43.62
CA PRO A 95 15.16 -12.75 44.98
C PRO A 95 16.57 -12.12 45.03
N LYS A 96 17.31 -12.08 43.92
CA LYS A 96 18.64 -11.43 43.86
C LYS A 96 18.62 -10.03 43.25
N ARG A 97 17.49 -9.60 42.66
CA ARG A 97 17.35 -8.26 42.09
C ARG A 97 16.93 -7.20 43.12
N SER A 98 16.45 -7.63 44.29
CA SER A 98 16.24 -6.79 45.49
C SER A 98 17.55 -6.47 46.22
N SER A 99 18.65 -6.27 45.49
CA SER A 99 19.86 -5.73 46.09
C SER A 99 19.59 -4.25 46.35
N LYS A 100 19.94 -3.80 47.56
CA LYS A 100 19.75 -2.42 48.07
C LYS A 100 20.21 -1.30 47.11
N PHE A 101 20.98 -1.67 46.08
CA PHE A 101 21.46 -0.79 45.03
C PHE A 101 20.35 -0.30 44.09
N TYR A 102 19.37 -1.15 43.77
CA TYR A 102 18.25 -0.78 42.90
C TYR A 102 17.15 0.00 43.64
N ASP A 103 16.94 -0.27 44.94
CA ASP A 103 16.03 0.52 45.79
C ASP A 103 16.48 1.99 45.94
N LEU A 104 17.79 2.23 45.96
CA LEU A 104 18.33 3.59 46.01
C LEU A 104 18.08 4.34 44.70
N LEU A 105 18.26 3.68 43.55
CA LEU A 105 17.96 4.26 42.25
C LEU A 105 16.47 4.57 42.08
N ASP A 106 15.58 3.72 42.60
CA ASP A 106 14.13 3.96 42.57
C ASP A 106 13.72 5.14 43.48
N LYS A 107 14.36 5.27 44.66
CA LYS A 107 14.10 6.39 45.59
C LYS A 107 14.55 7.75 45.05
N TYR A 108 15.63 7.79 44.25
CA TYR A 108 16.11 9.02 43.62
C TYR A 108 15.53 9.25 42.20
N GLY A 109 14.93 8.23 41.59
CA GLY A 109 14.29 8.28 40.28
C GLY A 109 12.79 8.60 40.31
N SER A 110 12.12 8.49 41.47
CA SER A 110 10.72 8.89 41.57
C SER A 110 10.57 10.40 41.42
N ALA A 111 9.77 10.84 40.44
CA ALA A 111 9.45 12.24 40.23
C ALA A 111 8.87 12.87 41.52
N TYR A 112 9.46 14.00 41.92
CA TYR A 112 9.04 14.79 43.08
C TYR A 112 7.53 15.13 42.96
N LYS A 113 6.76 14.83 44.01
CA LYS A 113 5.35 15.26 44.12
C LYS A 113 5.26 16.75 44.41
#